data_AF-A0A382QV38-F1
#
_entry.id   AF-A0A382QV38-F1
#
_cell.length_a   1.000
_cell.length_b   1.000
_cell.length_c   1.000
_cell.angle_alpha   90.00
_cell.angle_beta   90.00
_cell.angle_gamma   90.00
#
_symmetry.space_group_name_H-M   'P 1'
#
loop_
_entity.id
_entity.type
_entity.pdbx_description
1 polymer ?
#
loop_
_entity_poly.entity_id
_entity_poly.type
_entity_poly.pdbx_seq_one_letter_code
_entity_poly.pdbx_strand_id
1 'polypeptide(L)' 'MEAEVKSWKDMKDRNVLRAADKFKKKMRTGNVLGYTVAHGEFTIFRNDKDWNDAVKHGKDMKWIKVD' A
#
# COMPACT_ATOMS: atom_id res chain seq x y z
N MET A 1 19.79 6.36 10.33
CA MET A 1 19.14 6.73 9.05
C MET A 1 18.15 5.62 8.73
N GLU A 2 16.91 5.76 9.19
CA GLU A 2 15.83 4.88 8.71
C GLU A 2 15.52 5.34 7.29
N ALA A 3 15.76 4.46 6.31
CA ALA A 3 15.32 4.70 4.96
C ALA A 3 13.79 4.67 4.97
N GLU A 4 13.18 5.84 5.18
CA GLU A 4 11.73 5.99 5.03
C GLU A 4 11.39 5.52 3.63
N VAL A 5 10.68 4.39 3.54
CA VAL A 5 10.13 3.91 2.28
C VAL A 5 9.14 4.99 1.83
N LYS A 6 9.52 5.79 0.83
CA LYS A 6 8.70 6.89 0.31
C LYS A 6 7.78 6.44 -0.82
N SER A 7 8.15 5.35 -1.50
CA SER A 7 7.39 4.79 -2.60
C SER A 7 7.50 3.28 -2.63
N TRP A 8 6.56 2.61 -3.31
CA TRP A 8 6.59 1.16 -3.45
C TRP A 8 7.87 0.65 -4.13
N LYS A 9 8.47 1.46 -5.02
CA LYS A 9 9.73 1.13 -5.71
C LYS A 9 10.92 1.05 -4.75
N ASP A 10 10.85 1.73 -3.61
CA ASP A 10 11.87 1.69 -2.57
C ASP A 10 11.71 0.48 -1.62
N MET A 11 10.61 -0.27 -1.74
CA MET A 11 10.33 -1.44 -0.91
C MET A 11 11.31 -2.57 -1.24
N LYS A 12 12.25 -2.83 -0.32
CA LYS A 12 13.23 -3.93 -0.43
C LYS A 12 12.87 -5.16 0.39
N ASP A 13 11.82 -5.07 1.22
CA ASP A 13 11.42 -6.17 2.07
C ASP A 13 10.75 -7.28 1.25
N ARG A 14 11.43 -8.43 1.14
CA ARG A 14 10.95 -9.57 0.37
C ARG A 14 9.63 -10.13 0.91
N ASN A 15 9.37 -10.07 2.22
CA ASN A 15 8.11 -10.56 2.78
C ASN A 15 6.95 -9.67 2.36
N VAL A 16 7.15 -8.35 2.41
CA VAL A 16 6.16 -7.35 2.00
C VAL A 16 5.89 -7.46 0.50
N LEU A 17 6.93 -7.57 -0.34
CA LEU A 17 6.78 -7.79 -1.78
C LEU A 17 6.01 -9.08 -2.11
N ARG A 18 6.32 -10.20 -1.42
CA ARG A 18 5.60 -11.47 -1.61
C ARG A 18 4.16 -11.39 -1.11
N ALA A 19 3.89 -10.66 -0.04
CA ALA A 19 2.53 -10.44 0.46
C ALA A 19 1.71 -9.62 -0.53
N ALA A 20 2.27 -8.53 -1.06
CA ALA A 20 1.62 -7.70 -2.07
C ALA A 20 1.22 -8.49 -3.32
N ASP A 21 2.09 -9.37 -3.83
CA ASP A 21 1.77 -10.24 -4.96
C ASP A 21 0.54 -11.13 -4.69
N LYS A 22 0.43 -11.70 -3.48
CA LYS A 22 -0.75 -12.48 -3.08
C LYS A 22 -2.02 -11.65 -3.05
N PHE A 23 -1.94 -10.40 -2.59
CA PHE A 23 -3.08 -9.48 -2.59
C PHE A 23 -3.46 -9.08 -4.02
N LYS A 24 -2.48 -8.74 -4.88
CA LYS A 24 -2.73 -8.41 -6.30
C LYS A 24 -3.40 -9.57 -7.05
N LYS A 25 -3.04 -10.82 -6.77
CA LYS A 25 -3.69 -12.00 -7.36
C LYS A 25 -5.14 -12.19 -6.90
N LYS A 26 -5.49 -11.72 -5.71
CA LYS A 26 -6.84 -11.82 -5.13
C LYS A 26 -7.71 -10.60 -5.42
N MET A 27 -7.10 -9.47 -5.72
CA MET A 27 -7.83 -8.22 -5.96
C MET A 27 -8.49 -8.25 -7.33
N ARG A 28 -9.68 -7.63 -7.44
CA ARG A 28 -10.37 -7.48 -8.72
C ARG A 28 -9.74 -6.33 -9.51
N THR A 29 -9.82 -6.41 -10.83
CA THR A 29 -9.43 -5.32 -11.74
C THR A 29 -10.17 -4.04 -11.36
N GLY A 30 -9.42 -2.94 -11.18
CA GLY A 30 -9.95 -1.64 -10.74
C GLY A 30 -9.79 -1.36 -9.23
N ASN A 31 -9.45 -2.37 -8.43
CA ASN A 31 -9.10 -2.16 -7.03
C ASN A 31 -7.68 -1.57 -6.90
N VAL A 32 -7.45 -0.84 -5.81
CA VAL A 32 -6.15 -0.26 -5.46
C VAL A 32 -5.61 -0.96 -4.21
N LEU A 33 -4.37 -1.42 -4.26
CA LEU A 33 -3.70 -1.98 -3.10
C LEU A 33 -2.87 -0.89 -2.42
N GLY A 34 -3.18 -0.60 -1.17
CA GLY A 34 -2.42 0.32 -0.32
C GLY A 34 -1.61 -0.43 0.72
N TYR A 35 -0.45 0.11 1.05
CA TYR A 35 0.41 -0.36 2.13
C TYR A 35 0.65 0.76 3.14
N THR A 36 0.46 0.50 4.42
CA THR A 36 0.77 1.47 5.50
C THR A 36 2.19 1.21 6.01
N VAL A 37 3.07 2.21 5.93
CA VAL A 37 4.41 2.05 6.51
C VAL A 37 4.36 2.10 8.04
N ALA A 38 3.40 2.82 8.61
CA ALA A 38 3.26 2.94 10.06
C ALA A 38 2.89 1.62 10.76
N HIS A 39 2.04 0.80 10.13
CA HIS A 39 1.57 -0.47 10.70
C HIS A 39 2.10 -1.71 9.96
N GLY A 40 2.66 -1.54 8.76
CA GLY A 40 3.13 -2.65 7.93
C GLY A 40 2.00 -3.47 7.32
N GLU A 41 0.83 -2.87 7.12
CA GLU A 41 -0.39 -3.58 6.71
C GLU A 41 -0.80 -3.25 5.28
N PHE A 42 -1.51 -4.21 4.66
CA PHE A 42 -2.10 -4.04 3.33
C PHE A 42 -3.60 -3.81 3.42
N THR A 43 -4.11 -2.89 2.61
CA THR A 43 -5.54 -2.62 2.50
C THR A 43 -5.93 -2.57 1.03
N ILE A 44 -6.99 -3.28 0.67
CA ILE A 44 -7.55 -3.26 -0.69
C ILE A 44 -8.68 -2.24 -0.71
N PHE A 45 -8.50 -1.20 -1.50
CA PHE A 45 -9.49 -0.18 -1.77
C PHE A 45 -10.26 -0.52 -3.05
N ARG A 46 -11.53 -0.14 -3.09
CA ARG A 46 -12.40 -0.46 -4.24
C ARG A 46 -12.03 0.32 -5.51
N ASN A 47 -11.43 1.49 -5.36
CA ASN A 47 -11.06 2.40 -6.46
C ASN A 47 -10.13 3.51 -5.94
N ASP A 48 -9.64 4.35 -6.85
CA ASP A 48 -8.81 5.52 -6.52
C ASP A 48 -9.52 6.56 -5.64
N LYS A 49 -10.86 6.66 -5.66
CA LYS A 49 -11.59 7.60 -4.80
C LYS A 49 -11.49 7.19 -3.34
N ASP A 50 -11.72 5.90 -3.07
CA ASP A 50 -11.62 5.27 -1.75
C ASP A 50 -10.19 5.33 -1.20
N TRP A 51 -9.20 5.08 -2.07
CA TRP A 51 -7.79 5.29 -1.78
C TRP A 51 -7.47 6.74 -1.39
N ASN A 52 -7.87 7.72 -2.22
CA ASN A 52 -7.58 9.13 -1.98
C ASN A 52 -8.21 9.64 -0.68
N ASP A 53 -9.41 9.16 -0.34
CA ASP A 53 -10.06 9.48 0.92
C ASP A 53 -9.25 8.93 2.12
N ALA A 54 -8.84 7.66 2.06
CA ALA A 54 -8.02 7.02 3.08
C ALA A 54 -6.65 7.71 3.27
N VAL A 55 -5.98 8.10 2.17
CA VAL A 55 -4.72 8.86 2.23
C VAL A 55 -4.92 10.25 2.85
N LYS A 56 -6.05 10.90 2.52
CA LYS A 56 -6.36 12.25 3.02
C LYS A 56 -6.66 12.24 4.52
N HIS A 57 -7.37 11.22 5.00
CA HIS A 57 -7.78 11.09 6.41
C HIS A 57 -6.74 10.36 7.26
N GLY A 58 -5.94 9.47 6.68
CA GLY A 58 -4.91 8.67 7.35
C GLY A 58 -3.49 9.15 7.08
N LYS A 59 -3.22 10.47 7.15
CA LYS A 59 -1.89 11.04 6.86
C LYS A 59 -0.77 10.43 7.72
N ASP A 60 -1.06 10.14 8.98
CA ASP A 60 -0.11 9.50 9.91
C ASP A 60 0.23 8.06 9.55
N MET A 61 -0.62 7.37 8.77
CA MET A 61 -0.38 5.96 8.39
C MET A 61 0.74 5.79 7.35
N LYS A 62 1.18 6.89 6.72
CA LYS A 62 2.20 6.90 5.64
C LYS A 62 1.86 5.89 4.55
N TRP A 63 0.74 6.14 3.88
CA TRP A 63 0.23 5.28 2.82
C TRP A 63 1.12 5.26 1.58
N ILE A 64 1.36 4.06 1.05
CA ILE A 64 2.06 3.81 -0.20
C ILE A 64 1.13 3.04 -1.14
N LYS A 65 0.94 3.56 -2.35
CA LYS A 65 0.21 2.85 -3.41
C LYS A 65 1.09 1.74 -3.98
N VAL A 66 0.58 0.52 -3.99
CA VAL A 66 1.28 -0.67 -4.49
C VAL A 66 0.96 -0.84 -5.98
N ASP A 67 1.79 -0.25 -6.83
CA ASP A 67 1.71 -0.36 -8.30
C ASP A 67 2.36 -1.64 -8.83
#